data_AF-A0A497NI45-F1
#
_entry.id   AF-A0A497NI45-F1
#
_cell.length_a   1.000
_cell.length_b   1.000
_cell.length_c   1.000
_cell.angle_alpha   90.00
_cell.angle_beta   90.00
_cell.angle_gamma   90.00
#
_symmetry.space_group_name_H-M   'P 1'
#
loop_
_entity.id
_entity.type
_entity.pdbx_description
1 polymer ?
#
loop_
_entity_poly.entity_id
_entity_poly.type
_entity_poly.pdbx_seq_one_letter_code
_entity_poly.pdbx_strand_id
1 'polypeptide(L)' 'MTKAKGQQSLREVLMEDAEFPASKEELIWDQGWKVIDLTDDRRIHAHRLLEQLPDKRFRDIEEVMMNLLKI' A
#
# COMPACT_ATOMS: atom_id res chain seq x y z
N MET A 1 14.30 -5.41 9.47
CA MET A 1 14.55 -5.35 8.01
C MET A 1 13.32 -5.69 7.16
N THR A 2 12.25 -6.27 7.73
CA THR A 2 11.08 -6.76 6.97
C THR A 2 10.10 -5.66 6.50
N LYS A 3 9.84 -4.62 7.31
CA LYS A 3 8.92 -3.52 6.95
C LYS A 3 9.29 -2.82 5.62
N ALA A 4 10.59 -2.64 5.35
CA ALA A 4 11.06 -1.96 4.15
C ALA A 4 10.71 -2.71 2.86
N LYS A 5 10.79 -4.05 2.87
CA LYS A 5 10.47 -4.87 1.70
C LYS A 5 8.97 -4.83 1.38
N GLY A 6 8.11 -5.00 2.39
CA GLY A 6 6.66 -4.88 2.20
C GLY A 6 6.21 -3.51 1.70
N GLN A 7 6.86 -2.43 2.15
CA GLN A 7 6.59 -1.08 1.65
C GLN A 7 7.03 -0.90 0.20
N GLN A 8 8.17 -1.46 -0.19
CA GLN A 8 8.64 -1.41 -1.57
C GLN A 8 7.69 -2.18 -2.50
N SER A 9 7.32 -3.42 -2.16
CA SER A 9 6.39 -4.20 -2.99
C SER A 9 5.00 -3.55 -3.07
N LEU A 10 4.52 -2.90 -2.00
CA LEU A 10 3.29 -2.12 -2.08
C LEU A 10 3.44 -0.90 -3.00
N ARG A 11 4.58 -0.20 -2.95
CA ARG A 11 4.86 0.93 -3.84
C ARG A 11 4.80 0.51 -5.31
N GLU A 12 5.41 -0.63 -5.63
CA GLU A 12 5.40 -1.20 -6.99
C GLU A 12 3.97 -1.50 -7.46
N VAL A 13 3.14 -2.10 -6.59
CA VAL A 13 1.71 -2.32 -6.88
C VAL A 13 0.96 -1.02 -7.17
N LEU A 14 1.18 0.02 -6.36
CA LEU A 14 0.50 1.31 -6.57
C LEU A 14 0.99 2.04 -7.82
N MET A 15 2.26 1.86 -8.21
CA MET A 15 2.82 2.47 -9.42
C MET A 15 2.26 1.86 -10.72
N GLU A 16 1.69 0.66 -10.66
CA GLU A 16 1.18 -0.05 -11.84
C GLU A 16 -0.03 0.67 -12.46
N ASP A 17 -1.04 0.97 -11.64
CA ASP A 17 -2.35 1.45 -12.12
C ASP A 17 -3.17 2.20 -11.06
N ALA A 18 -2.60 2.55 -9.90
CA ALA A 18 -3.36 3.33 -8.92
C ALA A 18 -3.58 4.76 -9.42
N GLU A 19 -4.83 5.15 -9.56
CA GLU A 19 -5.21 6.51 -9.94
C GLU A 19 -5.31 7.39 -8.69
N PHE A 20 -4.65 8.54 -8.73
CA PHE A 20 -4.72 9.52 -7.64
C PHE A 20 -5.40 10.81 -8.13
N PRO A 21 -6.14 11.52 -7.26
CA PRO A 21 -6.28 11.27 -5.83
C PRO A 21 -7.25 10.12 -5.48
N ALA A 22 -6.87 9.28 -4.52
CA ALA A 22 -7.65 8.11 -4.08
C ALA A 22 -7.89 8.11 -2.57
N SER A 23 -9.04 7.61 -2.12
CA SER A 23 -9.32 7.30 -0.71
C SER A 23 -8.67 5.98 -0.29
N LYS A 24 -8.59 5.74 1.02
CA LYS A 24 -8.15 4.45 1.55
C LYS A 24 -9.02 3.30 1.00
N GLU A 25 -10.32 3.48 0.96
CA GLU A 25 -11.30 2.49 0.50
C GLU A 25 -11.13 2.23 -1.00
N GLU A 26 -10.94 3.28 -1.82
CA GLU A 26 -10.65 3.17 -3.25
C GLU A 26 -9.36 2.35 -3.47
N LEU A 27 -8.27 2.67 -2.74
CA LEU A 27 -7.03 1.90 -2.81
C LEU A 27 -7.21 0.42 -2.38
N ILE A 28 -7.98 0.14 -1.33
CA ILE A 28 -8.25 -1.23 -0.90
C ILE A 28 -9.08 -1.98 -1.95
N TRP A 29 -10.06 -1.30 -2.56
CA TRP A 29 -10.94 -1.88 -3.57
C TRP A 29 -10.15 -2.24 -4.85
N ASP A 30 -9.39 -1.30 -5.38
CA ASP A 30 -8.70 -1.45 -6.66
C ASP A 30 -7.43 -2.29 -6.53
N GLN A 31 -6.67 -2.08 -5.45
CA GLN A 31 -5.30 -2.60 -5.31
C GLN A 31 -5.17 -3.66 -4.21
N GLY A 32 -6.14 -3.74 -3.29
CA GLY A 32 -6.02 -4.56 -2.09
C GLY A 32 -5.95 -6.07 -2.36
N TRP A 33 -6.45 -6.54 -3.50
CA TRP A 33 -6.41 -7.95 -3.90
C TRP A 33 -5.02 -8.40 -4.39
N LYS A 34 -4.14 -7.48 -4.81
CA LYS A 34 -2.81 -7.80 -5.32
C LYS A 34 -1.92 -8.37 -4.21
N VAL A 35 -1.16 -9.41 -4.53
CA VAL A 35 -0.26 -10.10 -3.59
C VAL A 35 1.11 -9.42 -3.62
N ILE A 36 1.63 -9.07 -2.45
CA ILE A 36 2.93 -8.43 -2.25
C ILE A 36 3.83 -9.27 -1.35
N ASP A 37 5.14 -9.19 -1.58
CA ASP A 37 6.14 -9.77 -0.69
C ASP A 37 6.30 -8.90 0.56
N LEU A 38 5.91 -9.41 1.73
CA LEU A 38 6.17 -8.75 3.02
C LEU A 38 7.62 -9.01 3.47
N THR A 39 8.11 -10.23 3.24
CA THR A 39 9.49 -10.68 3.48
C THR A 39 9.94 -11.60 2.33
N ASP A 40 11.15 -12.12 2.37
CA ASP A 40 11.65 -13.06 1.35
C ASP A 40 10.82 -14.35 1.24
N ASP A 41 10.19 -14.76 2.34
CA ASP A 41 9.45 -16.00 2.49
C ASP A 41 7.94 -15.81 2.75
N ARG A 42 7.47 -14.56 2.88
CA ARG A 42 6.07 -14.26 3.24
C ARG A 42 5.41 -13.33 2.25
N ARG A 43 4.29 -13.79 1.71
CA ARG A 43 3.38 -13.02 0.85
C ARG A 43 2.07 -12.71 1.55
N ILE A 44 1.54 -11.52 1.30
CA ILE A 44 0.24 -11.07 1.81
C ILE A 44 -0.50 -10.30 0.72
N HIS A 45 -1.81 -10.14 0.86
CA HIS A 45 -2.54 -9.19 0.05
C HIS A 45 -2.26 -7.75 0.49
N ALA A 46 -2.20 -6.81 -0.47
CA ALA A 46 -1.95 -5.40 -0.23
C ALA A 46 -2.95 -4.76 0.76
N HIS A 47 -4.20 -5.25 0.82
CA HIS A 47 -5.21 -4.76 1.76
C HIS A 47 -4.70 -4.76 3.21
N ARG A 48 -3.86 -5.73 3.60
CA ARG A 48 -3.30 -5.83 4.97
C ARG A 48 -2.45 -4.64 5.38
N LEU A 49 -1.79 -3.98 4.43
CA LEU A 49 -1.03 -2.77 4.68
C LEU A 49 -1.91 -1.53 4.52
N LEU A 50 -2.75 -1.51 3.47
CA LEU A 50 -3.65 -0.39 3.19
C LEU A 50 -4.68 -0.16 4.31
N GLU A 51 -5.14 -1.22 4.98
CA GLU A 51 -6.02 -1.14 6.16
C GLU A 51 -5.43 -0.33 7.32
N GLN A 52 -4.11 -0.19 7.39
CA GLN A 52 -3.44 0.55 8.45
C GLN A 52 -3.40 2.06 8.19
N LEU A 53 -3.69 2.49 6.96
CA LEU A 53 -3.74 3.90 6.58
C LEU A 53 -4.85 4.64 7.34
N PRO A 54 -4.67 5.95 7.60
CA PRO A 54 -5.76 6.79 8.06
C PRO A 54 -6.87 6.88 7.00
N ASP A 55 -8.11 7.01 7.45
CA ASP A 55 -9.26 7.27 6.57
C ASP A 55 -9.21 8.71 6.05
N LYS A 56 -8.66 8.87 4.85
CA LYS A 56 -8.56 10.13 4.12
C LYS A 56 -8.28 9.87 2.63
N ARG A 57 -8.32 10.95 1.82
CA ARG A 57 -7.77 10.94 0.46
C ARG A 57 -6.26 11.18 0.46
N PHE A 58 -5.57 10.45 -0.41
CA PHE A 58 -4.15 10.57 -0.71
C PHE A 58 -4.00 11.23 -2.08
N ARG A 59 -3.07 12.18 -2.19
CA ARG A 59 -2.86 12.93 -3.44
C ARG A 59 -1.93 12.21 -4.42
N ASP A 60 -1.08 11.34 -3.90
CA ASP A 60 -0.08 10.59 -4.65
C ASP A 60 0.43 9.40 -3.81
N ILE A 61 1.29 8.58 -4.44
CA ILE A 61 1.93 7.42 -3.82
C ILE A 61 2.81 7.82 -2.63
N GLU A 62 3.50 8.97 -2.71
CA GLU A 62 4.38 9.42 -1.63
C GLU A 62 3.61 9.68 -0.35
N GLU A 63 2.43 10.28 -0.46
CA GLU A 63 1.55 10.50 0.69
C GLU A 63 1.10 9.18 1.31
N VAL A 64 0.83 8.15 0.52
CA VAL A 64 0.53 6.79 1.02
C VAL A 64 1.73 6.25 1.80
N MET A 65 2.93 6.28 1.20
CA MET A 65 4.16 5.76 1.82
C MET A 65 4.53 6.50 3.11
N MET A 66 4.38 7.83 3.16
CA MET A 66 4.63 8.63 4.36
C MET A 66 3.68 8.28 5.51
N ASN A 67 2.45 7.86 5.22
CA ASN A 67 1.48 7.47 6.25
C ASN A 67 1.69 6.02 6.73
N LEU A 68 2.29 5.14 5.90
CA LEU A 68 2.70 3.80 6.32
C LEU A 68 3.96 3.79 7.22
N LEU A 69 4.84 4.78 7.09
CA LEU A 69 6.04 4.91 7.93
C LEU A 69 5.74 5.37 9.36
N LYS A 70 4.54 5.88 9.61
CA LYS A 70 4.09 6.38 10.93
C LYS A 70 3.49 5.28 11.82
N ILE A 71 3.51 4.03 11.35
CA ILE A 71 2.87 2.84 11.95
C ILE A 71 3.94 1.78 12.24
#